data_AF-A0A9W7DUL0-F1
#
_entry.id   AF-A0A9W7DUL0-F1
#
_cell.length_a   1.000
_cell.length_b   1.000
_cell.length_c   1.000
_cell.angle_alpha   90.00
_cell.angle_beta   90.00
_cell.angle_gamma   90.00
#
_symmetry.space_group_name_H-M   'P 1'
#
loop_
_entity.id
_entity.type
_entity.pdbx_description
1 polymer ?
#
loop_
_entity_poly.entity_id
_entity_poly.type
_entity_poly.pdbx_seq_one_letter_code
_entity_poly.pdbx_strand_id
1 'polypeptide(L)'
;MAYYQLHSANDLREWRAWLAKGATSFKVDPHWEPGQKEGFKLSHDAPSFFQKKPYSTLDDLLDFFTLSPPESAYNKTISIALCFKKAPDVCSNLSFLNPWAGQWLKEVNAFFERAAVAVEEAKSKFNINLEFVLDGDAKPCDCKADLFMPWQSVWIDSDKCSADCFDSDDGFCERFTILNDPDTSNWSSMSKNGYGKFGARSAPLQIWEPDYQGKITSLVDDYLDGRDSLGTPSGGGLAFAINIDPSMFDVLSSRSKLE
;
A
#
# COMPACT_ATOMS: atom_id res chain seq x y z
N MET A 1 12.56 -14.57 -2.70
CA MET A 1 13.19 -13.37 -2.12
C MET A 1 12.15 -12.65 -1.26
N ALA A 2 12.46 -12.43 0.02
CA ALA A 2 11.60 -11.73 0.97
C ALA A 2 11.94 -10.23 0.99
N TYR A 3 10.92 -9.41 0.81
CA TYR A 3 10.93 -7.95 0.90
C TYR A 3 10.14 -7.51 2.13
N TYR A 4 10.23 -6.23 2.47
CA TYR A 4 9.38 -5.63 3.48
C TYR A 4 8.72 -4.36 2.94
N GLN A 5 7.57 -4.04 3.52
CA GLN A 5 6.92 -2.75 3.40
C GLN A 5 6.87 -2.13 4.80
N LEU A 6 7.36 -0.91 4.95
CA LEU A 6 7.23 -0.18 6.21
C LEU A 6 5.77 0.24 6.38
N HIS A 7 5.10 -0.37 7.36
CA HIS A 7 3.68 -0.18 7.59
C HIS A 7 3.45 0.94 8.60
N SER A 8 2.33 1.66 8.44
CA SER A 8 1.99 2.84 9.25
C SER A 8 3.11 3.90 9.29
N ALA A 9 3.82 4.09 8.18
CA ALA A 9 4.99 4.95 8.02
C ALA A 9 4.62 6.45 7.98
N ASN A 10 3.84 6.92 8.96
CA ASN A 10 3.17 8.21 8.95
C ASN A 10 4.05 9.41 9.32
N ASP A 11 5.19 9.18 9.99
CA ASP A 11 6.13 10.24 10.36
C ASP A 11 7.24 10.40 9.32
N LEU A 12 7.08 11.39 8.43
CA LEU A 12 8.04 11.64 7.33
C LEU A 12 9.44 12.04 7.83
N ARG A 13 9.59 12.41 9.11
CA ARG A 13 10.91 12.70 9.69
C ARG A 13 11.78 11.45 9.80
N GLU A 14 11.16 10.28 9.91
CA GLU A 14 11.85 8.99 10.03
C GLU A 14 12.27 8.43 8.66
N TRP A 15 11.63 8.89 7.58
CA TRP A 15 11.83 8.36 6.22
C TRP A 15 13.26 8.51 5.72
N ARG A 16 13.97 9.60 6.08
CA ARG A 16 15.38 9.76 5.70
C ARG A 16 16.24 8.60 6.22
N ALA A 17 16.01 8.18 7.48
CA ALA A 17 16.72 7.05 8.07
C ALA A 17 16.31 5.73 7.41
N TRP A 18 15.02 5.53 7.14
CA TRP A 18 14.52 4.32 6.47
C TRP A 18 15.04 4.17 5.04
N LEU A 19 15.02 5.25 4.25
CA LEU A 19 15.55 5.27 2.89
C LEU A 19 17.06 5.01 2.88
N ALA A 20 17.80 5.55 3.86
CA ALA A 20 19.23 5.27 4.03
C ALA A 20 19.50 3.80 4.38
N LYS A 21 18.58 3.13 5.09
CA LYS A 21 18.59 1.68 5.34
C LYS A 21 18.10 0.85 4.14
N GLY A 22 17.77 1.48 3.02
CA GLY A 22 17.40 0.79 1.79
C GLY A 22 15.90 0.51 1.62
N ALA A 23 15.03 1.05 2.50
CA ALA A 23 13.60 0.90 2.33
C ALA A 23 13.13 1.54 1.00
N THR A 24 12.26 0.84 0.27
CA THR A 24 11.67 1.32 -1.00
C THR A 24 10.16 1.10 -1.07
N SER A 25 9.57 0.45 -0.07
CA SER A 25 8.14 0.19 -0.01
C SER A 25 7.60 0.70 1.32
N PHE A 26 6.61 1.58 1.25
CA PHE A 26 5.99 2.24 2.38
C PHE A 26 4.48 2.08 2.29
N LYS A 27 3.82 2.09 3.44
CA LYS A 27 2.38 2.27 3.54
C LYS A 27 2.10 3.34 4.57
N VAL A 28 1.32 4.34 4.16
CA VAL A 28 0.89 5.46 4.99
C VAL A 28 -0.62 5.40 5.16
N ASP A 29 -1.12 6.09 6.18
CA ASP A 29 -2.53 6.11 6.54
C ASP A 29 -3.10 7.53 6.43
N PRO A 30 -3.54 7.96 5.23
CA PRO A 30 -4.21 9.24 5.08
C PRO A 30 -5.54 9.22 5.83
N HIS A 31 -5.58 9.93 6.95
CA HIS A 31 -6.73 10.05 7.81
C HIS A 31 -7.54 11.28 7.43
N TRP A 32 -8.84 11.07 7.23
CA TRP A 32 -9.76 12.16 6.94
C TRP A 32 -10.62 12.53 8.14
N GLU A 33 -10.78 13.84 8.38
CA GLU A 33 -11.67 14.37 9.41
C GLU A 33 -12.66 15.39 8.80
N PRO A 34 -13.96 15.33 9.11
CA PRO A 34 -14.93 16.33 8.69
C PRO A 34 -14.50 17.76 9.04
N GLY A 35 -14.51 18.65 8.05
CA GLY A 35 -14.22 20.07 8.25
C GLY A 35 -12.75 20.41 8.50
N GLN A 36 -11.82 19.47 8.32
CA GLN A 36 -10.39 19.78 8.38
C GLN A 36 -9.97 20.74 7.27
N LYS A 37 -9.06 21.67 7.58
CA LYS A 37 -8.53 22.64 6.61
C LYS A 37 -7.21 22.19 5.98
N GLU A 38 -6.51 21.27 6.63
CA GLU A 38 -5.11 20.89 6.33
C GLU A 38 -5.01 19.67 5.41
N GLY A 39 -6.14 19.20 4.83
CA GLY A 39 -6.19 17.97 4.04
C GLY A 39 -5.96 16.72 4.90
N PHE A 40 -5.63 15.60 4.26
CA PHE A 40 -5.42 14.32 4.95
C PHE A 40 -4.17 14.35 5.83
N LYS A 41 -4.35 14.07 7.13
CA LYS A 41 -3.26 13.86 8.09
C LYS A 41 -2.79 12.43 8.01
N LEU A 42 -1.48 12.20 8.03
CA LEU A 42 -0.91 10.85 8.08
C LEU A 42 -0.97 10.34 9.52
N SER A 43 -1.89 9.41 9.78
CA SER A 43 -2.09 8.79 11.09
C SER A 43 -2.91 7.53 10.97
N HIS A 44 -2.40 6.43 11.52
CA HIS A 44 -3.14 5.18 11.61
C HIS A 44 -4.43 5.34 12.44
N ASP A 45 -4.29 5.97 13.62
CA ASP A 45 -5.40 6.23 14.53
C ASP A 45 -6.01 7.61 14.32
N ALA A 46 -7.15 7.88 14.97
CA ALA A 46 -7.77 9.19 14.96
C ALA A 46 -6.79 10.27 15.47
N PRO A 47 -6.56 11.34 14.69
CA PRO A 47 -5.71 12.44 15.11
C PRO A 47 -6.12 13.01 16.46
N SER A 48 -5.15 13.19 17.37
CA SER A 48 -5.40 13.75 18.70
C SER A 48 -5.29 15.27 18.66
N PHE A 49 -6.32 15.96 19.16
CA PHE A 49 -6.30 17.41 19.39
C PHE A 49 -5.20 17.85 20.38
N PHE A 50 -4.72 16.94 21.23
CA PHE A 50 -3.71 17.23 22.24
C PHE A 50 -2.28 16.88 21.79
N GLN A 51 -2.09 16.48 20.54
CA GLN A 51 -0.76 16.14 20.06
C GLN A 51 0.12 17.39 20.02
N LYS A 52 1.30 17.32 20.65
CA LYS A 52 2.24 18.45 20.70
C LYS A 52 2.97 18.70 19.38
N LYS A 53 3.10 17.66 18.55
CA LYS A 53 3.76 17.72 17.25
C LYS A 53 2.68 17.69 16.17
N PRO A 54 2.79 18.52 15.12
CA PRO A 54 1.88 18.42 13.98
C PRO A 54 2.04 17.06 13.29
N TYR A 55 0.93 16.55 12.78
CA TYR A 55 0.92 15.41 11.87
C TYR A 55 1.55 15.81 10.54
N SER A 56 2.26 14.89 9.89
CA SER A 56 2.53 15.03 8.46
C SER A 56 1.21 14.92 7.69
N THR A 57 1.16 15.47 6.49
CA THR A 57 0.01 15.42 5.59
C THR A 57 0.37 14.71 4.28
N LEU A 58 -0.63 14.42 3.45
CA LEU A 58 -0.39 13.96 2.09
C LEU A 58 0.40 14.98 1.25
N ASP A 59 0.23 16.28 1.50
CA ASP A 59 0.98 17.30 0.77
C ASP A 59 2.45 17.33 1.22
N ASP A 60 2.72 17.18 2.52
CA ASP A 60 4.09 17.01 3.03
C ASP A 60 4.79 15.77 2.42
N LEU A 61 4.04 14.71 2.14
CA LEU A 61 4.56 13.51 1.49
C LEU A 61 4.99 13.79 0.04
N LEU A 62 4.21 14.58 -0.71
CA LEU A 62 4.60 14.98 -2.07
C LEU A 62 5.85 15.89 -2.00
N ASP A 63 5.84 16.88 -1.12
CA ASP A 63 6.95 17.82 -0.91
C ASP A 63 8.24 17.12 -0.50
N PHE A 64 8.15 16.05 0.29
CA PHE A 64 9.30 15.23 0.70
C PHE A 64 10.10 14.72 -0.51
N PHE A 65 9.43 14.35 -1.60
CA PHE A 65 10.08 13.82 -2.81
C PHE A 65 10.35 14.86 -3.89
N THR A 66 9.69 16.02 -3.88
CA THR A 66 9.82 17.04 -4.94
C THR A 66 10.72 18.21 -4.58
N LEU A 67 10.90 18.51 -3.28
CA LEU A 67 11.69 19.67 -2.84
C LEU A 67 13.13 19.30 -2.48
N SER A 68 13.33 18.29 -1.63
CA SER A 68 14.66 17.89 -1.18
C SER A 68 14.68 16.42 -0.67
N PRO A 69 14.40 15.44 -1.54
CA PRO A 69 14.53 14.03 -1.18
C PRO A 69 15.96 13.70 -0.73
N PRO A 70 16.17 12.74 0.18
CA PRO A 70 17.50 12.25 0.49
C PRO A 70 18.10 11.52 -0.72
N GLU A 71 19.40 11.65 -0.94
CA GLU A 71 20.12 10.99 -2.06
C GLU A 71 19.92 9.47 -2.07
N SER A 72 19.69 8.86 -0.90
CA SER A 72 19.37 7.44 -0.75
C SER A 72 18.09 7.01 -1.48
N ALA A 73 17.25 7.94 -1.93
CA ALA A 73 16.06 7.68 -2.74
C ALA A 73 16.35 7.74 -4.26
N TYR A 74 17.47 8.34 -4.70
CA TYR A 74 17.74 8.57 -6.12
C TYR A 74 17.94 7.26 -6.88
N ASN A 75 17.50 7.22 -8.14
CA ASN A 75 17.58 6.05 -9.02
C ASN A 75 16.85 4.81 -8.47
N LYS A 76 15.85 5.01 -7.58
CA LYS A 76 15.04 3.93 -7.04
C LYS A 76 13.58 4.08 -7.47
N THR A 77 12.89 2.94 -7.51
CA THR A 77 11.44 2.91 -7.43
C THR A 77 11.03 2.95 -5.97
N ILE A 78 10.17 3.89 -5.60
CA ILE A 78 9.58 4.00 -4.27
C ILE A 78 8.09 3.76 -4.41
N SER A 79 7.62 2.66 -3.82
CA SER A 79 6.21 2.28 -3.81
C SER A 79 5.57 2.74 -2.50
N ILE A 80 4.41 3.40 -2.59
CA ILE A 80 3.68 3.97 -1.46
C ILE A 80 2.23 3.52 -1.52
N ALA A 81 1.84 2.60 -0.65
CA ALA A 81 0.44 2.25 -0.45
C ALA A 81 -0.25 3.33 0.40
N LEU A 82 -1.40 3.81 -0.07
CA LEU A 82 -2.22 4.84 0.57
C LEU A 82 -3.42 4.19 1.26
N CYS A 83 -3.29 3.86 2.54
CA CYS A 83 -4.35 3.23 3.31
C CYS A 83 -5.32 4.28 3.85
N PHE A 84 -6.22 4.78 3.00
CA PHE A 84 -7.17 5.82 3.42
C PHE A 84 -8.02 5.34 4.60
N LYS A 85 -8.12 6.18 5.64
CA LYS A 85 -8.89 5.89 6.86
C LYS A 85 -10.05 6.86 7.01
N LYS A 86 -11.16 6.34 7.53
CA LYS A 86 -12.35 7.11 7.93
C LYS A 86 -13.02 7.81 6.74
N ALA A 87 -13.09 7.17 5.59
CA ALA A 87 -13.96 7.71 4.55
C ALA A 87 -15.42 7.73 5.04
N PRO A 88 -16.17 8.80 4.74
CA PRO A 88 -17.61 8.78 4.84
C PRO A 88 -18.18 7.70 3.90
N ASP A 89 -19.41 7.26 4.16
CA ASP A 89 -20.09 6.34 3.24
C ASP A 89 -20.42 7.03 1.92
N VAL A 90 -19.57 6.79 0.92
CA VAL A 90 -19.71 7.31 -0.45
C VAL A 90 -20.63 6.45 -1.33
N CYS A 91 -20.93 5.21 -0.91
CA CYS A 91 -21.69 4.26 -1.72
C CYS A 91 -23.16 4.09 -1.30
N SER A 92 -23.56 4.63 -0.16
CA SER A 92 -24.97 4.64 0.21
C SER A 92 -25.81 5.44 -0.78
N ASN A 93 -27.06 5.01 -1.00
CA ASN A 93 -28.06 5.77 -1.74
C ASN A 93 -28.36 7.15 -1.11
N LEU A 94 -27.89 7.41 0.12
CA LEU A 94 -28.05 8.67 0.83
C LEU A 94 -26.76 9.51 0.84
N SER A 95 -25.72 9.11 0.12
CA SER A 95 -24.43 9.82 0.07
C SER A 95 -24.59 11.26 -0.43
N PHE A 96 -25.57 11.54 -1.30
CA PHE A 96 -25.91 12.88 -1.76
C PHE A 96 -26.42 13.82 -0.65
N LEU A 97 -26.94 13.27 0.46
CA LEU A 97 -27.32 14.04 1.65
C LEU A 97 -26.15 14.23 2.62
N ASN A 98 -25.05 13.52 2.41
CA ASN A 98 -23.85 13.61 3.23
C ASN A 98 -22.84 14.56 2.59
N PRO A 99 -22.77 15.84 2.98
CA PRO A 99 -21.83 16.80 2.37
C PRO A 99 -20.36 16.36 2.52
N TRP A 100 -20.08 15.52 3.52
CA TRP A 100 -18.75 14.96 3.76
C TRP A 100 -18.31 13.98 2.69
N ALA A 101 -19.24 13.21 2.09
CA ALA A 101 -18.92 12.28 1.01
C ALA A 101 -18.36 13.02 -0.22
N GLY A 102 -19.02 14.10 -0.63
CA GLY A 102 -18.56 14.95 -1.72
C GLY A 102 -17.23 15.65 -1.41
N GLN A 103 -17.05 16.12 -0.17
CA GLN A 103 -15.79 16.74 0.24
C GLN A 103 -14.63 15.74 0.24
N TRP A 104 -14.81 14.56 0.82
CA TRP A 104 -13.79 13.51 0.84
C TRP A 104 -13.38 13.11 -0.59
N LEU A 105 -14.35 12.85 -1.47
CA LEU A 105 -14.08 12.53 -2.88
C LEU A 105 -13.30 13.64 -3.59
N LYS A 106 -13.67 14.90 -3.35
CA LYS A 106 -12.97 16.06 -3.90
C LYS A 106 -11.52 16.13 -3.41
N GLU A 107 -11.28 15.88 -2.13
CA GLU A 107 -9.92 15.90 -1.55
C GLU A 107 -9.08 14.74 -2.06
N VAL A 108 -9.64 13.54 -2.21
CA VAL A 108 -8.94 12.38 -2.80
C VAL A 108 -8.55 12.68 -4.26
N ASN A 109 -9.49 13.19 -5.07
CA ASN A 109 -9.20 13.55 -6.47
C ASN A 109 -8.15 14.66 -6.59
N ALA A 110 -8.26 15.71 -5.76
CA ALA A 110 -7.28 16.79 -5.74
C ALA A 110 -5.89 16.31 -5.31
N PHE A 111 -5.81 15.33 -4.40
CA PHE A 111 -4.55 14.68 -4.10
C PHE A 111 -3.97 13.96 -5.31
N PHE A 112 -4.75 13.17 -6.05
CA PHE A 112 -4.25 12.44 -7.21
C PHE A 112 -3.74 13.35 -8.33
N GLU A 113 -4.42 14.47 -8.59
CA GLU A 113 -3.94 15.47 -9.55
C GLU A 113 -2.56 16.01 -9.15
N ARG A 114 -2.36 16.31 -7.86
CA ARG A 114 -1.06 16.78 -7.34
C ARG A 114 -0.01 15.67 -7.31
N ALA A 115 -0.41 14.44 -6.97
CA ALA A 115 0.48 13.29 -6.94
C ALA A 115 1.03 12.96 -8.34
N ALA A 116 0.21 13.07 -9.39
CA ALA A 116 0.66 12.89 -10.76
C ALA A 116 1.76 13.90 -11.15
N VAL A 117 1.61 15.18 -10.77
CA VAL A 117 2.65 16.20 -10.96
C VAL A 117 3.91 15.85 -10.16
N ALA A 118 3.74 15.47 -8.89
CA ALA A 118 4.87 15.12 -8.03
C ALA A 118 5.68 13.91 -8.53
N VAL A 119 5.01 12.90 -9.11
CA VAL A 119 5.67 11.74 -9.76
C VAL A 119 6.59 12.20 -10.88
N GLU A 120 6.09 13.03 -11.80
CA GLU A 120 6.87 13.55 -12.92
C GLU A 120 8.03 14.45 -12.46
N GLU A 121 7.80 15.28 -11.43
CA GLU A 121 8.85 16.12 -10.85
C GLU A 121 9.94 15.31 -10.17
N ALA A 122 9.57 14.34 -9.33
CA ALA A 122 10.53 13.46 -8.64
C ALA A 122 11.35 12.66 -9.66
N LYS A 123 10.72 12.22 -10.74
CA LYS A 123 11.39 11.50 -11.83
C LYS A 123 12.35 12.38 -12.61
N SER A 124 11.93 13.57 -13.02
CA SER A 124 12.75 14.46 -13.86
C SER A 124 13.89 15.14 -13.09
N LYS A 125 13.67 15.54 -11.84
CA LYS A 125 14.66 16.27 -11.02
C LYS A 125 15.66 15.35 -10.33
N PHE A 126 15.20 14.18 -9.84
CA PHE A 126 15.98 13.32 -8.94
C PHE A 126 16.10 11.87 -9.42
N ASN A 127 15.50 11.54 -10.58
CA ASN A 127 15.39 10.17 -11.10
C ASN A 127 14.78 9.18 -10.09
N ILE A 128 13.77 9.64 -9.34
CA ILE A 128 12.99 8.79 -8.42
C ILE A 128 11.74 8.34 -9.16
N ASN A 129 11.48 7.03 -9.24
CA ASN A 129 10.24 6.50 -9.78
C ASN A 129 9.23 6.30 -8.64
N LEU A 130 8.32 7.26 -8.46
CA LEU A 130 7.28 7.16 -7.43
C LEU A 130 6.07 6.40 -7.95
N GLU A 131 5.61 5.42 -7.17
CA GLU A 131 4.43 4.62 -7.47
C GLU A 131 3.48 4.69 -6.28
N PHE A 132 2.24 5.15 -6.48
CA PHE A 132 1.22 5.06 -5.44
C PHE A 132 0.20 3.96 -5.76
N VAL A 133 -0.23 3.27 -4.70
CA VAL A 133 -1.19 2.18 -4.76
C VAL A 133 -2.33 2.49 -3.78
N LEU A 134 -3.56 2.32 -4.23
CA LEU A 134 -4.76 2.52 -3.41
C LEU A 134 -4.96 1.36 -2.43
N ASP A 135 -5.25 1.72 -1.18
CA ASP A 135 -5.65 0.80 -0.12
C ASP A 135 -6.65 1.50 0.82
N GLY A 136 -7.19 0.75 1.79
CA GLY A 136 -8.16 1.23 2.76
C GLY A 136 -9.47 1.67 2.11
N ASP A 137 -10.03 2.76 2.59
CA ASP A 137 -11.37 3.19 2.21
C ASP A 137 -11.48 3.75 0.78
N ALA A 138 -10.34 4.08 0.15
CA ALA A 138 -10.27 4.53 -1.24
C ALA A 138 -10.08 3.39 -2.24
N LYS A 139 -10.02 2.12 -1.79
CA LYS A 139 -10.02 0.99 -2.71
C LYS A 139 -11.22 1.08 -3.66
N PRO A 140 -11.03 0.78 -4.95
CA PRO A 140 -12.04 0.99 -5.97
C PRO A 140 -13.13 -0.10 -5.92
N CYS A 141 -13.58 -0.55 -4.76
CA CYS A 141 -14.59 -1.60 -4.63
C CYS A 141 -16.02 -1.01 -4.54
N ASP A 142 -17.04 -1.83 -4.78
CA ASP A 142 -18.44 -1.42 -4.86
C ASP A 142 -18.69 -0.28 -5.89
N CYS A 143 -19.41 0.76 -5.48
CA CYS A 143 -19.71 1.94 -6.29
C CYS A 143 -18.45 2.75 -6.69
N LYS A 144 -17.30 2.45 -6.08
CA LYS A 144 -16.02 3.13 -6.38
C LYS A 144 -15.26 2.46 -7.54
N ALA A 145 -15.85 1.45 -8.18
CA ALA A 145 -15.23 0.72 -9.29
C ALA A 145 -14.70 1.64 -10.39
N ASP A 146 -15.38 2.72 -10.73
CA ASP A 146 -14.92 3.65 -11.78
C ASP A 146 -14.21 4.89 -11.21
N LEU A 147 -14.12 5.01 -9.89
CA LEU A 147 -13.41 6.10 -9.25
C LEU A 147 -11.91 5.85 -9.26
N PHE A 148 -11.16 6.96 -9.33
CA PHE A 148 -9.71 6.98 -9.19
C PHE A 148 -8.94 6.19 -10.26
N MET A 149 -9.51 5.99 -11.45
CA MET A 149 -8.71 5.55 -12.59
C MET A 149 -7.65 6.60 -12.97
N PRO A 150 -6.45 6.21 -13.44
CA PRO A 150 -5.98 4.84 -13.71
C PRO A 150 -5.17 4.21 -12.55
N TRP A 151 -5.40 4.63 -11.30
CA TRP A 151 -4.54 4.23 -10.19
C TRP A 151 -4.68 2.75 -9.83
N GLN A 152 -3.54 2.11 -9.57
CA GLN A 152 -3.48 0.72 -9.13
C GLN A 152 -3.97 0.58 -7.69
N SER A 153 -4.44 -0.61 -7.33
CA SER A 153 -4.97 -0.91 -5.99
C SER A 153 -4.51 -2.27 -5.50
N VAL A 154 -4.54 -2.45 -4.18
CA VAL A 154 -4.46 -3.77 -3.56
C VAL A 154 -5.81 -4.49 -3.63
N TRP A 155 -5.79 -5.82 -3.73
CA TRP A 155 -6.94 -6.71 -3.59
C TRP A 155 -6.80 -7.53 -2.30
N ILE A 156 -7.92 -7.73 -1.62
CA ILE A 156 -8.03 -8.44 -0.34
C ILE A 156 -9.27 -9.33 -0.42
N ASP A 157 -9.13 -10.63 -0.15
CA ASP A 157 -10.20 -11.63 -0.28
C ASP A 157 -11.41 -11.37 0.65
N SER A 158 -11.13 -10.80 1.83
CA SER A 158 -12.13 -10.55 2.88
C SER A 158 -12.87 -9.21 2.78
N ASP A 159 -12.57 -8.40 1.76
CA ASP A 159 -13.19 -7.08 1.59
C ASP A 159 -14.43 -7.10 0.70
N LYS A 160 -15.11 -5.95 0.57
CA LYS A 160 -16.24 -5.76 -0.36
C LYS A 160 -15.85 -5.80 -1.85
N CYS A 161 -14.64 -6.24 -2.16
CA CYS A 161 -14.15 -6.33 -3.53
C CYS A 161 -14.64 -7.64 -4.16
N SER A 162 -14.80 -7.69 -5.48
CA SER A 162 -15.23 -8.91 -6.14
C SER A 162 -14.16 -10.01 -5.98
N ALA A 163 -14.58 -11.19 -5.52
CA ALA A 163 -13.72 -12.37 -5.44
C ALA A 163 -13.18 -12.78 -6.82
N ASP A 164 -13.96 -12.51 -7.89
CA ASP A 164 -13.56 -12.82 -9.28
C ASP A 164 -12.27 -12.09 -9.69
N CYS A 165 -11.93 -10.96 -9.04
CA CYS A 165 -10.69 -10.24 -9.34
C CYS A 165 -9.42 -10.97 -8.88
N PHE A 166 -9.54 -12.07 -8.14
CA PHE A 166 -8.44 -12.98 -7.86
C PHE A 166 -7.91 -13.64 -9.14
N ASP A 167 -8.81 -14.05 -10.04
CA ASP A 167 -8.48 -14.79 -11.27
C ASP A 167 -8.70 -13.98 -12.55
N SER A 168 -9.45 -12.88 -12.50
CA SER A 168 -9.77 -12.05 -13.67
C SER A 168 -8.90 -10.80 -13.78
N ASP A 169 -8.45 -10.51 -15.00
CA ASP A 169 -7.76 -9.27 -15.35
C ASP A 169 -8.56 -8.33 -16.25
N ASP A 170 -9.86 -8.55 -16.35
CA ASP A 170 -10.72 -7.80 -17.26
C ASP A 170 -11.38 -6.60 -16.59
N GLY A 171 -11.50 -5.52 -17.35
CA GLY A 171 -12.25 -4.32 -16.99
C GLY A 171 -11.87 -3.78 -15.62
N PHE A 172 -12.82 -3.79 -14.69
CA PHE A 172 -12.58 -3.30 -13.33
C PHE A 172 -11.42 -4.02 -12.61
N CYS A 173 -11.23 -5.32 -12.82
CA CYS A 173 -10.27 -6.07 -12.05
C CYS A 173 -8.81 -5.73 -12.40
N GLU A 174 -8.53 -5.16 -13.58
CA GLU A 174 -7.18 -4.93 -14.10
C GLU A 174 -6.28 -4.09 -13.19
N ARG A 175 -6.90 -3.15 -12.46
CA ARG A 175 -6.23 -2.24 -11.54
C ARG A 175 -5.74 -2.89 -10.25
N PHE A 176 -6.26 -4.07 -9.89
CA PHE A 176 -5.76 -4.80 -8.75
C PHE A 176 -4.45 -5.47 -9.15
N THR A 177 -3.34 -4.88 -8.69
CA THR A 177 -2.00 -5.31 -9.07
C THR A 177 -1.26 -6.03 -7.95
N ILE A 178 -1.75 -5.92 -6.72
CA ILE A 178 -1.12 -6.46 -5.52
C ILE A 178 -2.15 -7.25 -4.71
N LEU A 179 -1.83 -8.52 -4.42
CA LEU A 179 -2.54 -9.32 -3.41
C LEU A 179 -2.06 -8.89 -2.03
N ASN A 180 -2.97 -8.46 -1.15
CA ASN A 180 -2.66 -8.02 0.22
C ASN A 180 -3.63 -8.67 1.21
N ASP A 181 -3.47 -9.96 1.48
CA ASP A 181 -4.42 -10.69 2.32
C ASP A 181 -3.96 -10.77 3.80
N PRO A 182 -4.72 -10.20 4.76
CA PRO A 182 -4.47 -10.39 6.18
C PRO A 182 -4.74 -11.80 6.69
N ASP A 183 -5.65 -12.53 6.04
CA ASP A 183 -6.07 -13.84 6.51
C ASP A 183 -5.11 -14.91 6.01
N THR A 184 -4.11 -15.20 6.84
CA THR A 184 -3.13 -16.24 6.57
C THR A 184 -3.73 -17.63 6.43
N SER A 185 -4.99 -17.86 6.86
CA SER A 185 -5.65 -19.16 6.70
C SER A 185 -6.00 -19.49 5.25
N ASN A 186 -6.14 -18.48 4.37
CA ASN A 186 -6.44 -18.67 2.96
C ASN A 186 -5.19 -18.90 2.09
N TRP A 187 -3.98 -18.61 2.61
CA TRP A 187 -2.73 -18.69 1.86
C TRP A 187 -2.43 -20.09 1.31
N SER A 188 -2.68 -21.14 2.09
CA SER A 188 -2.54 -22.52 1.61
C SER A 188 -3.50 -22.85 0.46
N SER A 189 -4.70 -22.27 0.45
CA SER A 189 -5.66 -22.42 -0.65
C SER A 189 -5.22 -21.61 -1.88
N MET A 190 -4.79 -20.37 -1.68
CA MET A 190 -4.27 -19.52 -2.76
C MET A 190 -3.01 -20.12 -3.40
N SER A 191 -2.13 -20.72 -2.61
CA SER A 191 -0.93 -21.43 -3.05
C SER A 191 -1.26 -22.53 -4.05
N LYS A 192 -2.29 -23.35 -3.77
CA LYS A 192 -2.77 -24.41 -4.68
C LYS A 192 -3.31 -23.88 -6.01
N ASN A 193 -3.74 -22.61 -6.03
CA ASN A 193 -4.21 -21.91 -7.22
C ASN A 193 -3.15 -20.95 -7.80
N GLY A 194 -1.91 -20.99 -7.30
CA GLY A 194 -0.81 -20.18 -7.81
C GLY A 194 -0.97 -18.69 -7.56
N TYR A 195 -1.73 -18.32 -6.52
CA TYR A 195 -2.03 -16.94 -6.16
C TYR A 195 -2.83 -16.20 -7.26
N GLY A 196 -3.62 -16.95 -8.04
CA GLY A 196 -4.49 -16.41 -9.08
C GLY A 196 -3.69 -15.62 -10.11
N LYS A 197 -4.23 -14.47 -10.54
CA LYS A 197 -3.53 -13.59 -11.49
C LYS A 197 -2.30 -12.90 -10.89
N PHE A 198 -2.20 -12.81 -9.57
CA PHE A 198 -1.13 -12.10 -8.89
C PHE A 198 0.17 -12.89 -8.89
N GLY A 199 0.11 -14.23 -8.91
CA GLY A 199 1.29 -15.09 -8.90
C GLY A 199 2.22 -14.87 -10.08
N ALA A 200 1.71 -14.46 -11.23
CA ALA A 200 2.48 -14.18 -12.45
C ALA A 200 2.96 -12.73 -12.57
N ARG A 201 2.64 -11.84 -11.62
CA ARG A 201 3.00 -10.42 -11.68
C ARG A 201 4.37 -10.12 -11.07
N SER A 202 4.98 -9.03 -11.54
CA SER A 202 6.24 -8.52 -10.98
C SER A 202 6.10 -7.89 -9.60
N ALA A 203 4.88 -7.53 -9.18
CA ALA A 203 4.63 -7.01 -7.84
C ALA A 203 4.69 -8.14 -6.80
N PRO A 204 5.26 -7.91 -5.61
CA PRO A 204 5.28 -8.91 -4.55
C PRO A 204 3.89 -9.11 -3.96
N LEU A 205 3.60 -10.32 -3.48
CA LEU A 205 2.43 -10.60 -2.67
C LEU A 205 2.66 -10.03 -1.27
N GLN A 206 1.73 -9.23 -0.77
CA GLN A 206 1.84 -8.57 0.52
C GLN A 206 1.29 -9.44 1.65
N ILE A 207 2.10 -9.61 2.70
CA ILE A 207 1.71 -10.27 3.95
C ILE A 207 1.51 -9.18 5.00
N TRP A 208 0.32 -9.13 5.60
CA TRP A 208 0.05 -8.20 6.69
C TRP A 208 0.64 -8.70 8.03
N GLU A 209 1.63 -7.96 8.57
CA GLU A 209 2.07 -8.00 9.98
C GLU A 209 2.14 -9.41 10.59
N PRO A 210 3.00 -10.30 10.06
CA PRO A 210 3.29 -11.51 10.80
C PRO A 210 4.01 -11.13 12.10
N ASP A 211 3.53 -11.70 13.21
CA ASP A 211 3.89 -11.32 14.56
C ASP A 211 5.01 -12.19 15.17
N TYR A 212 5.35 -13.31 14.53
CA TYR A 212 6.47 -14.15 14.94
C TYR A 212 7.13 -14.90 13.77
N GLN A 213 8.38 -15.35 13.98
CA GLN A 213 9.20 -15.98 12.95
C GLN A 213 8.57 -17.25 12.37
N GLY A 214 7.95 -18.10 13.20
CA GLY A 214 7.28 -19.32 12.73
C GLY A 214 6.16 -19.06 11.73
N LYS A 215 5.41 -17.97 11.89
CA LYS A 215 4.37 -17.53 10.94
C LYS A 215 5.00 -17.07 9.62
N ILE A 216 6.09 -16.29 9.70
CA ILE A 216 6.86 -15.88 8.51
C ILE A 216 7.35 -17.11 7.75
N THR A 217 7.97 -18.08 8.45
CA THR A 217 8.46 -19.32 7.82
C THR A 217 7.33 -20.10 7.16
N SER A 218 6.20 -20.31 7.84
CA SER A 218 5.06 -21.02 7.25
C SER A 218 4.54 -20.37 5.98
N LEU A 219 4.46 -19.03 5.94
CA LEU A 219 4.00 -18.29 4.76
C LEU A 219 5.03 -18.33 3.61
N VAL A 220 6.32 -18.36 3.93
CA VAL A 220 7.37 -18.58 2.94
C VAL A 220 7.26 -19.99 2.37
N ASP A 221 7.04 -21.01 3.20
CA ASP A 221 6.87 -22.40 2.75
C ASP A 221 5.65 -22.51 1.82
N ASP A 222 4.49 -21.96 2.21
CA ASP A 222 3.29 -21.92 1.37
C ASP A 222 3.55 -21.22 0.01
N TYR A 223 4.33 -20.13 0.01
CA TYR A 223 4.74 -19.42 -1.21
C TYR A 223 5.62 -20.26 -2.12
N LEU A 224 6.65 -20.90 -1.57
CA LEU A 224 7.57 -21.74 -2.31
C LEU A 224 6.85 -22.97 -2.88
N ASP A 225 6.00 -23.62 -2.09
CA ASP A 225 5.21 -24.77 -2.52
C ASP A 225 4.28 -24.41 -3.69
N GLY A 226 3.61 -23.26 -3.63
CA GLY A 226 2.73 -22.80 -4.71
C GLY A 226 3.49 -22.44 -5.99
N ARG A 227 4.64 -21.78 -5.85
CA ARG A 227 5.53 -21.45 -6.97
C ARG A 227 6.04 -22.71 -7.65
N ASP A 228 6.58 -23.65 -6.88
CA ASP A 228 7.29 -24.81 -7.40
C ASP A 228 6.32 -25.83 -8.01
N SER A 229 5.12 -25.98 -7.43
CA SER A 229 4.10 -26.92 -7.91
C SER A 229 3.44 -26.50 -9.22
N LEU A 230 3.33 -25.19 -9.49
CA LEU A 230 2.61 -24.68 -10.66
C LEU A 230 3.52 -24.17 -11.77
N GLY A 231 4.83 -24.11 -11.53
CA GLY A 231 5.80 -23.61 -12.51
C GLY A 231 5.56 -22.15 -12.92
N THR A 232 4.73 -21.43 -12.16
CA THR A 232 4.49 -20.00 -12.33
C THR A 232 5.80 -19.28 -12.03
N PRO A 233 6.17 -18.25 -12.82
CA PRO A 233 7.27 -17.39 -12.44
C PRO A 233 7.00 -16.94 -11.00
N SER A 234 7.95 -17.16 -10.09
CA SER A 234 7.90 -16.53 -8.77
C SER A 234 7.53 -15.08 -9.00
N GLY A 235 6.34 -14.65 -8.61
CA GLY A 235 5.97 -13.24 -8.69
C GLY A 235 7.00 -12.36 -7.98
N GLY A 236 6.73 -11.07 -7.82
CA GLY A 236 7.68 -10.14 -7.19
C GLY A 236 8.26 -10.55 -5.82
N GLY A 237 7.77 -11.63 -5.21
CA GLY A 237 8.23 -12.25 -3.98
C GLY A 237 7.14 -12.17 -2.93
N LEU A 238 7.55 -12.25 -1.67
CA LEU A 238 6.72 -11.87 -0.54
C LEU A 238 7.19 -10.51 -0.01
N ALA A 239 6.27 -9.58 0.22
CA ALA A 239 6.53 -8.32 0.89
C ALA A 239 5.81 -8.31 2.25
N PHE A 240 6.57 -8.39 3.33
CA PHE A 240 6.02 -8.38 4.68
C PHE A 240 5.77 -6.94 5.14
N ALA A 241 4.53 -6.59 5.45
CA ALA A 241 4.19 -5.33 6.09
C ALA A 241 4.67 -5.37 7.55
N ILE A 242 5.61 -4.49 7.90
CA ILE A 242 6.29 -4.49 9.20
C ILE A 242 6.08 -3.18 9.96
N ASN A 243 5.83 -3.31 11.26
CA ASN A 243 5.81 -2.19 12.22
C ASN A 243 7.09 -2.13 13.06
N ILE A 244 8.18 -2.76 12.60
CA ILE A 244 9.48 -2.80 13.28
C ILE A 244 10.55 -2.15 12.42
N ASP A 245 11.70 -1.85 13.03
CA ASP A 245 12.84 -1.29 12.30
C ASP A 245 13.29 -2.23 11.16
N PRO A 246 13.57 -1.72 9.94
CA PRO A 246 14.03 -2.54 8.81
C PRO A 246 15.23 -3.43 9.14
N SER A 247 16.20 -2.94 9.92
CA SER A 247 17.38 -3.70 10.28
C SER A 247 17.07 -4.84 11.24
N MET A 248 16.03 -4.69 12.08
CA MET A 248 15.54 -5.79 12.92
C MET A 248 14.82 -6.83 12.08
N PHE A 249 14.02 -6.41 11.10
CA PHE A 249 13.37 -7.33 10.18
C PHE A 249 14.39 -8.18 9.40
N ASP A 250 15.47 -7.58 8.91
CA ASP A 250 16.53 -8.30 8.20
C ASP A 250 17.14 -9.44 9.03
N VAL A 251 17.26 -9.25 10.34
CA VAL A 251 17.72 -10.30 11.27
C VAL A 251 16.66 -11.40 11.39
N LEU A 252 15.40 -11.04 11.61
CA LEU A 252 14.28 -11.99 11.75
C LEU A 252 14.03 -12.80 10.47
N SER A 253 14.20 -12.18 9.30
CA SER A 253 13.97 -12.78 7.98
C SER A 253 15.24 -13.34 7.34
N SER A 254 16.37 -13.36 8.04
CA SER A 254 17.67 -13.77 7.48
C SER A 254 17.65 -15.18 6.89
N ARG A 255 16.85 -16.09 7.45
CA ARG A 255 16.69 -17.45 6.94
C ARG A 255 15.96 -17.52 5.59
N SER A 256 14.98 -16.63 5.36
CA SER A 256 14.21 -16.56 4.10
C SER A 256 14.94 -15.89 2.93
N LYS A 257 16.18 -15.41 3.15
CA LYS A 257 17.04 -14.82 2.11
C LYS A 257 18.12 -15.79 1.61
N LEU A 258 18.24 -16.98 2.20
CA LEU A 258 19.32 -17.93 1.94
C LEU A 258 18.98 -19.01 0.90
N GLU A 259 17.82 -18.90 0.24
CA GLU A 259 17.35 -19.80 -0.84
C GLU A 259 16.91 -18.98 -2.06
#